data_AF-A0A0C1D1R8-F1
#
_entry.id   AF-A0A0C1D1R8-F1
#
_cell.length_a   1.000
_cell.length_b   1.000
_cell.length_c   1.000
_cell.angle_alpha   90.00
_cell.angle_beta   90.00
_cell.angle_gamma   90.00
#
_symmetry.space_group_name_H-M   'P 1'
#
loop_
_entity.id
_entity.type
_entity.pdbx_description
1 polymer ?
#
loop_
_entity_poly.entity_id
_entity_poly.type
_entity_poly.pdbx_seq_one_letter_code
_entity_poly.pdbx_strand_id
1 'polypeptide(L)'
;MKKKMIAIVTPFNEVENISLIEKIVDEQQWITKTKQGALYEFYIPFLFNQPGHKLTLIARDNAILLNLRNIGSTKGRMPYLFGIDTLKERKIIGLIGSSENEIYSK
;
A
#
# COMPACT_ATOMS: atom_id res chain seq x y z
N MET A 1 -13.37 12.59 -10.33
CA MET A 1 -12.45 12.93 -9.22
C MET A 1 -11.14 12.18 -9.42
N LYS A 2 -10.02 12.88 -9.71
CA LYS A 2 -8.69 12.24 -9.77
C LYS A 2 -8.30 11.87 -8.33
N LYS A 3 -8.17 10.58 -8.00
CA LYS A 3 -7.64 10.16 -6.68
C LYS A 3 -6.19 10.67 -6.59
N LYS A 4 -5.90 11.41 -5.53
CA LYS A 4 -4.59 12.06 -5.30
C LYS A 4 -3.61 11.00 -4.80
N MET A 5 -2.39 11.03 -5.33
CA MET A 5 -1.28 10.24 -4.79
C MET A 5 -0.93 10.80 -3.40
N ILE A 6 -0.81 9.92 -2.41
CA ILE A 6 -0.50 10.28 -1.03
C ILE A 6 1.01 10.09 -0.84
N ALA A 7 1.70 11.10 -0.32
CA ALA A 7 3.10 10.96 0.08
C ALA A 7 3.14 10.66 1.58
N ILE A 8 3.78 9.55 1.94
CA ILE A 8 4.08 9.20 3.33
C ILE A 8 5.55 9.54 3.52
N VAL A 9 5.85 10.51 4.38
CA VAL A 9 7.23 10.88 4.71
C VAL A 9 7.85 9.72 5.47
N THR A 10 9.09 9.40 5.16
CA THR A 10 9.90 8.43 5.89
C THR A 10 11.31 9.01 6.08
N PRO A 11 12.08 8.59 7.09
CA PRO A 11 13.46 9.05 7.28
C PRO A 11 14.48 8.28 6.42
N PHE A 12 14.01 7.44 5.50
CA PHE A 12 14.82 6.44 4.79
C PHE A 12 15.19 6.86 3.38
N ASN A 13 16.32 6.36 2.88
CA ASN A 13 16.68 6.46 1.46
C ASN A 13 15.82 5.51 0.59
N GLU A 14 15.90 5.65 -0.74
CA GLU A 14 15.10 4.83 -1.67
C GLU A 14 15.27 3.31 -1.46
N VAL A 15 16.49 2.84 -1.18
CA VAL A 15 16.81 1.40 -1.00
C VAL A 15 16.23 0.85 0.30
N GLU A 16 16.30 1.62 1.37
CA GLU A 16 15.69 1.29 2.66
C GLU A 16 14.15 1.29 2.56
N ASN A 17 13.57 2.25 1.84
CA ASN A 17 12.14 2.28 1.57
C ASN A 17 11.68 1.08 0.72
N ILE A 18 12.49 0.64 -0.25
CA ILE A 18 12.26 -0.61 -0.98
C ILE A 18 12.21 -1.80 -0.01
N SER A 19 13.20 -1.93 0.87
CA SER A 19 13.28 -3.02 1.85
C SER A 19 12.08 -3.02 2.80
N LEU A 20 11.64 -1.83 3.23
CA LEU A 20 10.44 -1.65 4.05
C LEU A 20 9.18 -2.13 3.32
N ILE A 21 9.01 -1.74 2.05
CA ILE A 21 7.88 -2.18 1.23
C ILE A 21 7.86 -3.70 1.13
N GLU A 22 9.00 -4.33 0.85
CA GLU A 22 9.11 -5.79 0.71
C GLU A 22 8.74 -6.51 2.00
N LYS A 23 9.26 -6.05 3.15
CA LYS A 23 8.89 -6.58 4.47
C LYS A 23 7.38 -6.51 4.72
N ILE A 24 6.76 -5.36 4.47
CA ILE A 24 5.31 -5.17 4.66
C ILE A 24 4.52 -6.11 3.74
N VAL A 25 4.96 -6.28 2.49
CA VAL A 25 4.28 -7.14 1.51
C VAL A 25 4.29 -8.59 1.95
N ASP A 26 5.44 -9.08 2.43
CA ASP A 26 5.60 -10.45 2.92
C ASP A 26 4.74 -10.69 4.17
N GLU A 27 4.71 -9.75 5.11
CA GLU A 27 3.89 -9.84 6.32
C GLU A 27 2.39 -9.80 6.03
N GLN A 28 1.96 -8.93 5.10
CA GLN A 28 0.55 -8.78 4.76
C GLN A 28 0.08 -9.79 3.69
N GLN A 29 0.99 -10.59 3.14
CA GLN A 29 0.74 -11.56 2.07
C GLN A 29 -0.03 -10.96 0.89
N TRP A 30 0.36 -9.74 0.46
CA TRP A 30 -0.24 -9.11 -0.71
C TRP A 30 0.20 -9.79 -2.00
N ILE A 31 -0.69 -9.85 -2.99
CA ILE A 31 -0.38 -10.51 -4.26
C ILE A 31 0.36 -9.53 -5.16
N THR A 32 1.65 -9.80 -5.40
CA THR A 32 2.47 -8.98 -6.30
C THR A 32 1.98 -9.06 -7.73
N LYS A 33 1.71 -7.88 -8.33
CA LYS A 33 1.38 -7.74 -9.75
C LYS A 33 2.59 -7.30 -10.57
N THR A 34 3.33 -6.31 -10.06
CA THR A 34 4.48 -5.73 -10.75
C THR A 34 5.49 -5.24 -9.73
N LYS A 35 6.78 -5.49 -10.01
CA LYS A 35 7.93 -4.99 -9.26
C LYS A 35 8.95 -4.51 -10.28
N GLN A 36 9.22 -3.21 -10.32
CA GLN A 36 10.14 -2.60 -11.28
C GLN A 36 10.90 -1.44 -10.63
N GLY A 37 12.14 -1.70 -10.22
CA GLY A 37 12.96 -0.72 -9.47
C GLY A 37 12.22 -0.27 -8.21
N ALA A 38 12.02 1.04 -8.07
CA ALA A 38 11.29 1.64 -6.95
C ALA A 38 9.75 1.54 -7.05
N LEU A 39 9.19 1.05 -8.16
CA LEU A 39 7.75 0.92 -8.38
C LEU A 39 7.26 -0.48 -8.04
N TYR A 40 6.24 -0.54 -7.19
CA TYR A 40 5.57 -1.77 -6.80
C TYR A 40 4.06 -1.66 -7.00
N GLU A 41 3.46 -2.69 -7.57
CA GLU A 41 2.01 -2.83 -7.70
C GLU A 41 1.54 -4.16 -7.10
N PHE A 42 0.50 -4.09 -6.28
CA PHE A 42 -0.08 -5.22 -5.58
C PHE A 42 -1.59 -5.29 -5.73
N TYR A 43 -2.12 -6.50 -5.62
CA TYR A 43 -3.52 -6.72 -5.31
C TYR A 43 -3.68 -7.00 -3.82
N ILE A 44 -4.49 -6.17 -3.17
CA ILE A 44 -4.90 -6.42 -1.80
C ILE A 44 -6.20 -7.23 -1.88
N PRO A 45 -6.21 -8.48 -1.36
CA PRO A 45 -7.42 -9.28 -1.34
C PRO A 45 -8.52 -8.61 -0.51
N PHE A 46 -9.75 -8.92 -0.87
CA PHE A 46 -10.94 -8.58 -0.12
C PHE A 46 -11.59 -9.90 0.36
N LEU A 47 -12.93 -9.94 0.49
CA LEU A 47 -13.64 -11.16 0.86
C LEU A 47 -13.34 -12.30 -0.14
N PHE A 48 -13.18 -13.51 0.39
CA PHE A 48 -12.93 -14.75 -0.38
C PHE A 48 -11.69 -14.69 -1.28
N ASN A 49 -10.64 -13.99 -0.86
CA ASN A 49 -9.39 -13.79 -1.63
C ASN A 49 -9.58 -13.14 -3.01
N GLN A 50 -10.74 -12.53 -3.28
CA GLN A 50 -10.94 -11.82 -4.53
C GLN A 50 -10.15 -10.51 -4.50
N PRO A 51 -9.44 -10.15 -5.58
CA PRO A 51 -8.70 -8.89 -5.63
C PRO A 51 -9.69 -7.72 -5.62
N GLY A 52 -9.76 -6.99 -4.50
CA GLY A 52 -10.69 -5.86 -4.34
C GLY A 52 -10.03 -4.50 -4.56
N HIS A 53 -8.72 -4.43 -4.35
CA HIS A 53 -7.96 -3.18 -4.47
C HIS A 53 -6.65 -3.41 -5.19
N LYS A 54 -6.27 -2.43 -6.01
CA LYS A 54 -4.93 -2.27 -6.54
C LYS A 54 -4.21 -1.23 -5.69
N LEU A 55 -3.09 -1.61 -5.11
CA LEU A 55 -2.16 -0.73 -4.42
C LEU A 55 -0.96 -0.48 -5.31
N THR A 56 -0.56 0.77 -5.44
CA THR A 56 0.71 1.18 -6.04
C THR A 56 1.54 1.88 -4.98
N LEU A 57 2.77 1.42 -4.77
CA LEU A 57 3.76 2.04 -3.93
C LEU A 57 4.96 2.44 -4.78
N ILE A 58 5.51 3.64 -4.55
CA ILE A 58 6.73 4.12 -5.21
C ILE A 58 7.68 4.56 -4.11
N ALA A 59 8.81 3.87 -3.97
CA ALA A 59 9.88 4.29 -3.08
C ALA A 59 10.58 5.54 -3.66
N ARG A 60 10.89 6.49 -2.80
CA ARG A 60 11.70 7.68 -3.07
C ARG A 60 12.59 7.96 -1.88
N ASP A 61 13.55 8.85 -2.03
CA ASP A 61 14.27 9.37 -0.87
C ASP A 61 13.31 10.13 0.05
N ASN A 62 13.35 9.77 1.33
CA ASN A 62 12.58 10.33 2.43
C ASN A 62 11.05 10.26 2.28
N ALA A 63 10.53 9.42 1.36
CA ALA A 63 9.10 9.24 1.19
C ALA A 63 8.74 7.95 0.45
N ILE A 64 7.52 7.47 0.72
CA ILE A 64 6.85 6.46 -0.09
C ILE A 64 5.56 7.07 -0.66
N LEU A 65 5.42 7.05 -1.99
CA LEU A 65 4.20 7.48 -2.66
C LEU A 65 3.23 6.32 -2.73
N LEU A 66 2.01 6.56 -2.26
CA LEU A 66 0.94 5.59 -2.17
C LEU A 66 -0.24 5.98 -3.07
N ASN A 67 -0.76 5.00 -3.78
CA ASN A 67 -2.05 5.10 -4.47
C ASN A 67 -2.86 3.82 -4.28
N LEU A 68 -3.99 3.92 -3.58
CA LEU A 68 -4.92 2.81 -3.40
C LEU A 68 -6.18 3.03 -4.26
N ARG A 69 -6.38 2.15 -5.24
CA ARG A 69 -7.53 2.16 -6.14
C ARG A 69 -8.39 0.93 -5.93
N ASN A 70 -9.69 1.15 -5.78
CA ASN A 70 -10.68 0.08 -5.85
C ASN A 70 -10.82 -0.40 -7.30
N ILE A 71 -10.71 -1.70 -7.53
CA ILE A 71 -10.84 -2.32 -8.86
C ILE A 71 -12.20 -3.00 -9.07
N GLY A 72 -13.06 -3.01 -8.04
CA GLY A 72 -14.36 -3.68 -8.05
C GLY A 72 -14.22 -5.21 -8.08
N SER A 73 -15.30 -5.92 -7.78
CA SER A 73 -15.40 -7.34 -8.13
C SER A 73 -16.03 -7.48 -9.52
N THR A 74 -15.79 -8.62 -10.18
CA THR A 74 -16.41 -8.97 -11.47
C THR A 74 -17.94 -9.00 -11.44
N LYS A 75 -18.57 -8.92 -10.26
CA LYS A 75 -20.03 -8.94 -10.06
C LYS A 75 -20.67 -7.55 -9.88
N GLY A 76 -19.92 -6.47 -10.09
CA GLY A 76 -20.41 -5.09 -10.01
C GLY A 76 -19.75 -4.27 -8.91
N ARG A 77 -19.99 -2.95 -8.92
CA ARG A 77 -19.53 -2.03 -7.87
C ARG A 77 -20.35 -2.30 -6.60
N MET A 78 -19.83 -3.14 -5.70
CA MET A 78 -20.47 -3.37 -4.41
C MET A 78 -20.60 -2.03 -3.66
N PRO A 79 -21.82 -1.56 -3.34
CA PRO A 79 -22.03 -0.25 -2.72
C PRO A 79 -21.48 -0.14 -1.29
N TYR A 80 -21.15 -1.25 -0.65
CA TYR A 80 -20.54 -1.32 0.69
C TYR A 80 -19.02 -1.03 0.74
N LEU A 81 -18.39 -0.69 -0.40
CA LEU A 81 -16.97 -0.33 -0.44
C LEU A 81 -16.68 1.10 0.04
N PHE A 82 -17.72 1.91 0.25
CA PHE A 82 -17.59 3.23 0.89
C PHE A 82 -17.10 3.06 2.34
N GLY A 83 -15.93 3.60 2.64
CA GLY A 83 -15.28 3.50 3.96
C GLY A 83 -14.23 2.39 4.07
N ILE A 84 -14.38 1.26 3.38
CA ILE A 84 -13.37 0.18 3.36
C ILE A 84 -12.08 0.66 2.67
N ASP A 85 -12.22 1.43 1.59
CA ASP A 85 -11.09 2.10 0.94
C ASP A 85 -10.30 2.95 1.94
N THR A 86 -11.00 3.76 2.75
CA THR A 86 -10.39 4.64 3.76
C THR A 86 -9.74 3.86 4.89
N LEU A 87 -10.37 2.78 5.36
CA LEU A 87 -9.81 1.92 6.40
C LEU A 87 -8.53 1.22 5.92
N LYS A 88 -8.54 0.67 4.69
CA LYS A 88 -7.36 0.04 4.10
C LYS A 88 -6.24 1.05 3.86
N GLU A 89 -6.57 2.24 3.33
CA GLU A 89 -5.60 3.31 3.13
C GLU A 89 -4.94 3.72 4.45
N ARG A 90 -5.74 3.97 5.50
CA ARG A 90 -5.22 4.27 6.84
C ARG A 90 -4.38 3.14 7.42
N LYS A 91 -4.78 1.87 7.21
CA LYS A 91 -3.99 0.72 7.65
C LYS A 91 -2.62 0.72 6.96
N ILE A 92 -2.55 0.93 5.65
CA ILE A 92 -1.28 0.92 4.91
C ILE A 92 -0.40 2.10 5.32
N ILE A 93 -0.98 3.29 5.48
CA ILE A 93 -0.26 4.46 6.02
C ILE A 93 0.28 4.14 7.42
N GLY A 94 -0.53 3.52 8.28
CA GLY A 94 -0.13 3.10 9.61
C GLY A 94 1.00 2.06 9.59
N LEU A 95 0.98 1.09 8.67
CA LEU A 95 2.06 0.11 8.54
C LEU A 95 3.38 0.78 8.14
N ILE A 96 3.34 1.69 7.16
CA ILE A 96 4.54 2.40 6.71
C ILE A 96 5.06 3.37 7.79
N GLY A 97 4.16 4.09 8.46
CA GLY A 97 4.53 5.05 9.52
C GLY A 97 4.89 4.42 10.86
N SER A 98 4.31 3.27 11.24
CA SER A 98 4.66 2.60 12.51
C SER A 98 6.07 1.99 12.48
N SER A 99 6.58 1.70 11.29
CA SER A 99 7.99 1.32 11.09
C SER A 99 8.96 2.46 11.41
N GLU A 100 8.51 3.71 11.56
CA GLU A 100 9.33 4.78 12.15
C GLU A 100 9.59 4.50 13.64
N ASN A 101 8.59 4.05 14.41
CA ASN A 101 8.70 3.90 15.87
C ASN A 101 9.47 2.65 16.32
N GLU A 102 9.51 1.59 15.51
CA GLU A 102 10.29 0.38 15.85
C GLU A 102 11.80 0.57 15.69
N ILE A 103 12.25 1.51 14.86
CA ILE A 103 13.69 1.73 14.60
C ILE A 103 14.33 2.63 15.67
N TYR A 104 13.58 3.55 16.27
CA TYR A 104 14.06 4.37 17.40
C TYR A 104 13.91 3.71 18.78
N SER A 105 13.42 2.46 18.85
CA SER A 105 13.21 1.72 20.09
C SER A 105 14.26 0.62 20.34
N LYS A 106 15.37 0.60 19.60
CA LYS A 106 16.51 -0.32 19.81
C LYS A 106 17.79 0.43 20.10
#